data_AF-A0A7V0JD91-F1
#
_entry.id   AF-A0A7V0JD91-F1
#
_cell.length_a   1.000
_cell.length_b   1.000
_cell.length_c   1.000
_cell.angle_alpha   90.00
_cell.angle_beta   90.00
_cell.angle_gamma   90.00
#
_symmetry.space_group_name_H-M   'P 1'
#
loop_
_entity.id
_entity.type
_entity.pdbx_description
1 polymer ?
#
loop_
_entity_poly.entity_id
_entity_poly.type
_entity_poly.pdbx_seq_one_letter_code
_entity_poly.pdbx_strand_id
1 'polypeptide(L)'
;EDDVDIVFDGKLFFETSAKKQTLLGDINIIKARYKKRIAWKSWLLKLRQVEEAPSDQASFLGKTALNIYIKGEDNIFIDNNIAKTPVKIDLNVQGNIARYGLVGRIETNEGTIFFRGNEFEIIDASVDFIEPNRVVPVFHIQAETFTRGYRVRLNLDGPSDKFTLSLFSDPPLSDIAILTLLTSGQIDKGSEGLESGIGAGEATAFLTGRLQDVIEERFKYITGFERFEIDPRTTSTGAVSSKVTVGKRLLGERLLVTYSSSIGSTELDVIKLQYKLTDNLSLIGSRDEIGDVGGDIKFRFEFK
;
A
#
# COMPACT_ATOMS: atom_id res chain seq x y z
N GLU A 1 -13.83 -23.49 -10.65
CA GLU A 1 -14.11 -22.51 -11.72
C GLU A 1 -12.79 -22.04 -12.26
N ASP A 2 -12.68 -21.93 -13.58
CA ASP A 2 -11.49 -21.34 -14.20
C ASP A 2 -11.48 -19.85 -13.87
N ASP A 3 -10.43 -19.40 -13.18
CA ASP A 3 -10.24 -18.02 -12.76
C ASP A 3 -10.04 -17.06 -13.95
N VAL A 4 -9.83 -17.61 -15.15
CA VAL A 4 -9.45 -16.90 -16.37
C VAL A 4 -10.06 -17.61 -17.59
N ASP A 5 -10.96 -16.93 -18.30
CA ASP A 5 -11.56 -17.39 -19.56
C ASP A 5 -10.95 -16.55 -20.71
N ILE A 6 -10.25 -17.13 -21.68
CA ILE A 6 -9.62 -16.38 -22.78
C ILE A 6 -9.86 -17.07 -24.13
N VAL A 7 -10.21 -16.27 -25.13
CA VAL A 7 -10.23 -16.62 -26.56
C VAL A 7 -9.28 -15.66 -27.28
N PHE A 8 -8.31 -16.21 -28.00
CA PHE A 8 -7.31 -15.45 -28.74
C PHE A 8 -7.00 -16.12 -30.07
N ASP A 9 -6.53 -15.34 -31.03
CA ASP A 9 -5.87 -15.79 -32.25
C ASP A 9 -4.46 -15.20 -32.32
N GLY A 10 -3.64 -15.71 -33.25
CA GLY A 10 -2.27 -15.24 -33.38
C GLY A 10 -1.37 -16.16 -34.17
N LYS A 11 -0.18 -15.66 -34.47
CA LYS A 11 0.88 -16.42 -35.15
C LYS A 11 2.15 -16.31 -34.33
N LEU A 12 2.67 -17.46 -33.92
CA LEU A 12 3.95 -17.56 -33.24
C LEU A 12 4.95 -18.31 -34.13
N PHE A 13 6.12 -17.72 -34.29
CA PHE A 13 7.26 -18.24 -35.02
C PHE A 13 8.34 -18.63 -34.03
N PHE A 14 8.64 -19.93 -33.96
CA PHE A 14 9.77 -20.43 -33.21
C PHE A 14 10.94 -20.67 -34.16
N GLU A 15 11.98 -19.87 -34.03
CA GLU A 15 13.22 -20.01 -34.79
C GLU A 15 14.30 -20.61 -33.89
N THR A 16 14.93 -21.69 -34.35
CA THR A 16 16.01 -22.36 -33.63
C THR A 16 17.22 -22.57 -34.52
N SER A 17 18.39 -22.24 -33.98
CA SER A 17 19.70 -22.51 -34.55
C SER A 17 20.59 -23.12 -33.47
N ALA A 18 21.77 -23.62 -33.86
CA ALA A 18 22.74 -24.18 -32.92
C ALA A 18 23.19 -23.22 -31.80
N LYS A 19 22.95 -21.90 -31.94
CA LYS A 19 23.38 -20.87 -30.98
C LYS A 19 22.28 -19.94 -30.47
N LYS A 20 21.10 -19.92 -31.10
CA LYS A 20 20.03 -18.95 -30.81
C LYS A 20 18.67 -19.61 -30.95
N GLN A 21 17.79 -19.36 -29.98
CA GLN A 21 16.37 -19.71 -30.03
C GLN A 21 15.57 -18.44 -29.81
N THR A 22 14.57 -18.19 -30.64
CA THR A 22 13.68 -17.04 -30.52
C THR A 22 12.24 -17.45 -30.74
N LEU A 23 11.34 -16.94 -29.91
CA LEU A 23 9.91 -17.03 -30.09
C LEU A 23 9.37 -15.62 -30.38
N LEU A 24 8.84 -15.46 -31.58
CA LEU A 24 8.39 -14.19 -32.14
C LEU A 24 6.93 -14.30 -32.53
N GLY A 25 6.17 -13.21 -32.48
CA GLY A 25 4.86 -13.20 -33.10
C GLY A 25 3.88 -12.22 -32.51
N ASP A 26 2.63 -12.42 -32.88
CA ASP A 26 1.50 -11.61 -32.50
C ASP A 26 0.38 -12.50 -31.92
N ILE A 27 -0.24 -12.01 -30.85
CA ILE A 27 -1.42 -12.57 -30.21
C ILE A 27 -2.46 -11.47 -30.16
N ASN A 28 -3.64 -11.74 -30.71
CA ASN A 28 -4.79 -10.87 -30.63
C ASN A 28 -5.86 -11.51 -29.73
N ILE A 29 -6.17 -10.84 -28.63
CA ILE A 29 -7.14 -11.28 -27.65
C ILE A 29 -8.53 -10.87 -28.14
N ILE A 30 -9.32 -11.86 -28.54
CA ILE A 30 -10.69 -11.67 -29.05
C ILE A 30 -11.66 -11.47 -27.90
N LYS A 31 -11.47 -12.21 -26.80
CA LYS A 31 -12.29 -12.15 -25.60
C LYS A 31 -11.49 -12.62 -24.42
N ALA A 32 -11.60 -11.93 -23.29
CA ALA A 32 -11.02 -12.41 -22.04
C ALA A 32 -11.87 -11.99 -20.85
N ARG A 33 -11.88 -12.81 -19.80
CA ARG A 33 -12.43 -12.45 -18.50
C ARG A 33 -11.51 -12.92 -17.40
N TYR A 34 -10.97 -11.97 -16.66
CA TYR A 34 -10.07 -12.21 -15.54
C TYR A 34 -10.84 -12.10 -14.22
N LYS A 35 -11.17 -13.24 -13.60
CA LYS A 35 -11.94 -13.33 -12.36
C LYS A 35 -11.09 -13.61 -11.12
N LYS A 36 -9.82 -13.93 -11.32
CA LYS A 36 -8.92 -14.31 -10.23
C LYS A 36 -8.93 -13.27 -9.13
N ARG A 37 -9.25 -13.71 -7.91
CA ARG A 37 -9.17 -12.88 -6.72
C ARG A 37 -7.72 -12.49 -6.46
N ILE A 38 -7.44 -11.20 -6.32
CA ILE A 38 -6.09 -10.72 -6.06
C ILE A 38 -5.91 -10.49 -4.56
N ALA A 39 -4.98 -11.25 -3.96
CA ALA A 39 -4.50 -11.04 -2.61
C ALA A 39 -3.29 -10.08 -2.63
N TRP A 40 -3.54 -8.77 -2.61
CA TRP A 40 -2.50 -7.73 -2.82
C TRP A 40 -1.31 -7.87 -1.88
N LYS A 41 -1.55 -8.25 -0.61
CA LYS A 41 -0.51 -8.51 0.39
C LYS A 41 0.47 -9.62 -0.04
N SER A 42 -0.06 -10.72 -0.55
CA SER A 42 0.75 -11.87 -0.98
C SER A 42 1.41 -11.64 -2.34
N TRP A 43 0.80 -10.81 -3.19
CA TRP A 43 1.37 -10.43 -4.49
C TRP A 43 2.57 -9.48 -4.34
N LEU A 44 2.46 -8.43 -3.51
CA LEU A 44 3.57 -7.51 -3.22
C LEU A 44 4.78 -8.20 -2.58
N LEU A 45 4.53 -9.15 -1.67
CA LEU A 45 5.60 -9.96 -1.06
C LEU A 45 6.30 -10.87 -2.09
N LYS A 46 5.56 -11.39 -3.09
CA LYS A 46 6.12 -12.21 -4.16
C LYS A 46 6.92 -11.39 -5.17
N LEU A 47 6.48 -10.19 -5.53
CA LEU A 47 7.24 -9.29 -6.41
C LEU A 47 8.62 -8.96 -5.84
N ARG A 48 8.69 -8.76 -4.52
CA ARG A 48 9.94 -8.49 -3.80
C ARG A 48 10.84 -9.72 -3.64
N GLN A 49 10.30 -10.93 -3.73
CA GLN A 49 11.03 -12.20 -3.65
C GLN A 49 11.49 -12.75 -5.01
N VAL A 50 10.91 -12.28 -6.12
CA VAL A 50 11.36 -12.63 -7.49
C VAL A 50 12.76 -12.06 -7.80
N GLU A 51 13.34 -11.26 -6.89
CA GLU A 51 14.70 -10.76 -7.02
C GLU A 51 15.80 -11.81 -6.76
N GLU A 52 15.51 -12.93 -6.11
CA GLU A 52 16.53 -13.92 -5.72
C GLU A 52 16.09 -15.37 -5.97
N ALA A 53 16.06 -15.80 -7.23
CA ALA A 53 16.37 -17.19 -7.57
C ALA A 53 16.66 -17.30 -9.09
N PRO A 54 17.92 -17.47 -9.52
CA PRO A 54 18.16 -18.18 -10.75
C PRO A 54 17.72 -19.62 -10.52
N SER A 55 16.61 -20.02 -11.12
CA SER A 55 16.32 -21.45 -11.28
C SER A 55 17.43 -22.04 -12.15
N ASP A 56 18.36 -22.76 -11.52
CA ASP A 56 19.42 -23.55 -12.15
C ASP A 56 18.89 -24.72 -13.03
N GLN A 57 17.59 -24.80 -13.22
CA GLN A 57 16.93 -25.71 -14.16
C GLN A 57 16.49 -24.97 -15.42
N ALA A 58 17.37 -24.14 -16.00
CA ALA A 58 17.18 -23.66 -17.35
C ALA A 58 17.27 -24.87 -18.30
N SER A 59 16.12 -25.51 -18.51
CA SER A 59 15.81 -26.34 -19.68
C SER A 59 16.39 -25.68 -20.94
N PHE A 60 16.70 -26.45 -21.97
CA PHE A 60 17.15 -25.95 -23.29
C PHE A 60 16.36 -24.72 -23.79
N LEU A 61 15.09 -24.61 -23.37
CA LEU A 61 14.17 -23.52 -23.68
C LEU A 61 14.39 -22.22 -22.88
N GLY A 62 15.03 -22.23 -21.71
CA GLY A 62 15.14 -21.06 -20.82
C GLY A 62 15.87 -19.85 -21.43
N LYS A 63 16.76 -20.10 -22.41
CA LYS A 63 17.48 -19.06 -23.17
C LYS A 63 16.74 -18.56 -24.41
N THR A 64 15.54 -19.08 -24.68
CA THR A 64 14.72 -18.65 -25.82
C THR A 64 14.34 -17.19 -25.62
N ALA A 65 14.80 -16.32 -26.52
CA ALA A 65 14.44 -14.92 -26.48
C ALA A 65 12.97 -14.74 -26.91
N LEU A 66 12.27 -13.84 -26.25
CA LEU A 66 10.86 -13.55 -26.48
C LEU A 66 10.72 -12.15 -27.10
N ASN A 67 9.84 -12.04 -28.09
CA ASN A 67 9.27 -10.77 -28.54
C ASN A 67 7.90 -11.09 -29.13
N ILE A 68 6.91 -11.08 -28.26
CA ILE A 68 5.52 -11.44 -28.56
C ILE A 68 4.67 -10.20 -28.33
N TYR A 69 4.09 -9.68 -29.41
CA TYR A 69 3.13 -8.58 -29.33
C TYR A 69 1.75 -9.15 -28.96
N ILE A 70 1.11 -8.55 -27.97
CA ILE A 70 -0.20 -8.93 -27.46
C ILE A 70 -1.09 -7.71 -27.55
N LYS A 71 -2.17 -7.82 -28.31
CA LYS A 71 -3.16 -6.75 -28.46
C LYS A 71 -4.55 -7.25 -28.11
N GLY A 72 -5.40 -6.38 -27.59
CA GLY A 72 -6.81 -6.65 -27.41
C GLY A 72 -7.57 -5.37 -27.14
N GLU A 73 -8.60 -5.08 -27.94
CA GLU A 73 -9.33 -3.80 -27.87
C GLU A 73 -10.72 -3.95 -27.23
N ASP A 74 -11.41 -5.05 -27.51
CA ASP A 74 -12.81 -5.25 -27.12
C ASP A 74 -12.99 -6.58 -26.39
N ASN A 75 -14.08 -6.68 -25.60
CA ASN A 75 -14.50 -7.91 -24.91
C ASN A 75 -13.49 -8.50 -23.91
N ILE A 76 -12.62 -7.66 -23.36
CA ILE A 76 -11.66 -8.03 -22.32
C ILE A 76 -12.12 -7.38 -21.02
N PHE A 77 -12.39 -8.20 -20.00
CA PHE A 77 -12.95 -7.74 -18.74
C PHE A 77 -12.09 -8.20 -17.56
N ILE A 78 -11.85 -7.28 -16.64
CA ILE A 78 -11.43 -7.58 -15.27
C ILE A 78 -12.71 -7.61 -14.44
N ASP A 79 -12.97 -8.71 -13.74
CA ASP A 79 -14.16 -8.89 -12.91
C ASP A 79 -13.77 -9.63 -11.62
N ASN A 80 -13.17 -8.91 -10.68
CA ASN A 80 -12.64 -9.46 -9.45
C ASN A 80 -12.87 -8.53 -8.24
N ASN A 81 -12.28 -8.87 -7.10
CA ASN A 81 -12.43 -8.14 -5.85
C ASN A 81 -11.77 -6.75 -5.81
N ILE A 82 -11.12 -6.31 -6.88
CA ILE A 82 -10.49 -4.98 -7.00
C ILE A 82 -11.28 -4.14 -7.97
N ALA A 83 -11.68 -4.71 -9.10
CA ALA A 83 -12.25 -3.93 -10.18
C ALA A 83 -13.19 -4.78 -11.02
N LYS A 84 -14.18 -4.09 -11.57
CA LYS A 84 -15.11 -4.59 -12.58
C LYS A 84 -15.10 -3.60 -13.74
N THR A 85 -14.31 -3.90 -14.76
CA THR A 85 -14.03 -2.95 -15.85
C THR A 85 -13.70 -3.70 -17.15
N PRO A 86 -14.18 -3.24 -18.30
CA PRO A 86 -13.55 -3.59 -19.57
C PRO A 86 -12.14 -2.98 -19.61
N VAL A 87 -11.23 -3.55 -20.39
CA VAL A 87 -9.88 -2.99 -20.56
C VAL A 87 -9.40 -3.20 -21.99
N LYS A 88 -8.50 -2.31 -22.42
CA LYS A 88 -7.69 -2.46 -23.63
C LYS A 88 -6.28 -2.87 -23.26
N ILE A 89 -5.68 -3.73 -24.08
CA ILE A 89 -4.35 -4.30 -23.87
C ILE A 89 -3.51 -4.04 -25.11
N ASP A 90 -2.36 -3.42 -24.94
CA ASP A 90 -1.30 -3.32 -25.94
C ASP A 90 0.03 -3.56 -25.23
N LEU A 91 0.57 -4.77 -25.39
CA LEU A 91 1.74 -5.23 -24.66
C LEU A 91 2.72 -5.95 -25.58
N ASN A 92 3.99 -5.92 -25.21
CA ASN A 92 5.02 -6.73 -25.81
C ASN A 92 5.77 -7.50 -24.72
N VAL A 93 5.79 -8.82 -24.85
CA VAL A 93 6.54 -9.71 -23.96
C VAL A 93 7.96 -9.84 -24.48
N GLN A 94 8.92 -9.36 -23.70
CA GLN A 94 10.34 -9.33 -24.07
C GLN A 94 11.21 -10.10 -23.08
N GLY A 95 12.49 -10.25 -23.39
CA GLY A 95 13.47 -10.95 -22.56
C GLY A 95 13.64 -12.39 -23.01
N ASN A 96 13.60 -13.34 -22.07
CA ASN A 96 13.63 -14.77 -22.38
C ASN A 96 12.71 -15.57 -21.44
N ILE A 97 12.50 -16.86 -21.73
CA ILE A 97 11.60 -17.72 -20.94
C ILE A 97 11.98 -17.75 -19.45
N ALA A 98 13.27 -17.69 -19.10
CA ALA A 98 13.71 -17.69 -17.71
C ALA A 98 13.53 -16.32 -17.01
N ARG A 99 13.67 -15.21 -17.75
CA ARG A 99 13.51 -13.84 -17.26
C ARG A 99 12.90 -12.99 -18.37
N TYR A 100 11.59 -12.77 -18.28
CA TYR A 100 10.84 -11.94 -19.21
C TYR A 100 10.36 -10.65 -18.53
N GLY A 101 10.06 -9.66 -19.35
CA GLY A 101 9.38 -8.44 -18.94
C GLY A 101 8.24 -8.09 -19.88
N LEU A 102 7.54 -7.01 -19.55
CA LEU A 102 6.44 -6.48 -20.35
C LEU A 102 6.75 -5.03 -20.69
N VAL A 103 6.43 -4.65 -21.93
CA VAL A 103 6.49 -3.27 -22.40
C VAL A 103 5.17 -2.91 -23.05
N GLY A 104 4.54 -1.82 -22.64
CA GLY A 104 3.25 -1.39 -23.18
C GLY A 104 2.28 -0.97 -22.07
N ARG A 105 0.97 -1.00 -22.36
CA ARG A 105 -0.07 -0.46 -21.50
C ARG A 105 -1.32 -1.34 -21.47
N ILE A 106 -1.95 -1.38 -20.30
CA ILE A 106 -3.35 -1.78 -20.14
C ILE A 106 -4.13 -0.54 -19.70
N GLU A 107 -5.27 -0.25 -20.30
CA GLU A 107 -6.03 0.96 -19.98
C GLU A 107 -7.55 0.76 -20.01
N THR A 108 -8.26 1.65 -19.31
CA THR A 108 -9.71 1.76 -19.30
C THR A 108 -10.12 3.16 -18.86
N ASN A 109 -11.27 3.62 -19.31
CA ASN A 109 -11.89 4.89 -18.96
C ASN A 109 -13.32 4.71 -18.40
N GLU A 110 -13.72 3.48 -18.10
CA GLU A 110 -15.05 3.15 -17.59
C GLU A 110 -14.99 1.96 -16.63
N GLY A 111 -16.06 1.73 -15.89
CA GLY A 111 -16.16 0.63 -14.93
C GLY A 111 -15.92 1.09 -13.49
N THR A 112 -15.64 0.13 -12.62
CA THR A 112 -15.66 0.35 -11.17
C THR A 112 -14.43 -0.25 -10.50
N ILE A 113 -13.86 0.49 -9.56
CA ILE A 113 -12.83 0.03 -8.62
C ILE A 113 -13.45 -0.10 -7.23
N PHE A 114 -13.17 -1.20 -6.57
CA PHE A 114 -13.58 -1.50 -5.21
C PHE A 114 -12.47 -1.12 -4.22
N PHE A 115 -12.71 -0.07 -3.44
CA PHE A 115 -11.78 0.38 -2.40
C PHE A 115 -12.47 0.43 -1.04
N ARG A 116 -11.97 -0.38 -0.11
CA ARG A 116 -12.50 -0.51 1.27
C ARG A 116 -14.01 -0.77 1.35
N GLY A 117 -14.54 -1.52 0.38
CA GLY A 117 -15.97 -1.84 0.31
C GLY A 117 -16.83 -0.76 -0.34
N ASN A 118 -16.22 0.30 -0.88
CA ASN A 118 -16.90 1.32 -1.68
C ASN A 118 -16.60 1.12 -3.15
N GLU A 119 -17.58 1.48 -3.97
CA GLU A 119 -17.49 1.51 -5.43
C GLU A 119 -17.05 2.91 -5.87
N PHE A 120 -15.92 2.96 -6.57
CA PHE A 120 -15.41 4.15 -7.24
C PHE A 120 -15.58 3.96 -8.74
N GLU A 121 -16.29 4.86 -9.38
CA GLU A 121 -16.41 4.95 -10.82
C GLU A 121 -15.07 5.41 -11.41
N ILE A 122 -14.56 4.68 -12.40
CA ILE A 122 -13.31 5.00 -13.06
C ILE A 122 -13.49 6.26 -13.92
N ILE A 123 -12.60 7.23 -13.73
CA ILE A 123 -12.49 8.41 -14.61
C ILE A 123 -11.46 8.10 -15.71
N ASP A 124 -10.29 7.63 -15.30
CA ASP A 124 -9.20 7.20 -16.17
C ASP A 124 -8.31 6.23 -15.38
N ALA A 125 -7.96 5.09 -15.98
CA ALA A 125 -7.09 4.13 -15.34
C ALA A 125 -6.18 3.45 -16.36
N SER A 126 -4.88 3.49 -16.11
CA SER A 126 -3.89 2.77 -16.90
C SER A 126 -2.82 2.13 -16.02
N VAL A 127 -2.25 1.07 -16.57
CA VAL A 127 -1.11 0.35 -16.02
C VAL A 127 -0.06 0.24 -17.11
N ASP A 128 1.04 0.94 -16.92
CA ASP A 128 2.17 0.93 -17.82
C ASP A 128 3.21 -0.11 -17.41
N PHE A 129 3.80 -0.76 -18.39
CA PHE A 129 4.93 -1.65 -18.23
C PHE A 129 6.08 -1.11 -19.08
N ILE A 130 7.23 -0.89 -18.46
CA ILE A 130 8.36 -0.21 -19.11
C ILE A 130 9.66 -1.03 -19.08
N GLU A 131 9.64 -2.20 -18.42
CA GLU A 131 10.83 -3.03 -18.23
C GLU A 131 10.80 -4.29 -19.11
N PRO A 132 11.78 -4.46 -20.04
CA PRO A 132 11.79 -5.61 -20.95
C PRO A 132 12.23 -6.93 -20.30
N ASN A 133 12.76 -6.89 -19.07
CA ASN A 133 13.31 -8.06 -18.37
C ASN A 133 12.72 -8.26 -16.95
N ARG A 134 11.75 -7.45 -16.56
CA ARG A 134 11.04 -7.54 -15.29
C ARG A 134 9.60 -7.07 -15.49
N VAL A 135 8.68 -7.61 -14.68
CA VAL A 135 7.29 -7.17 -14.68
C VAL A 135 7.08 -6.22 -13.51
N VAL A 136 7.32 -4.93 -13.75
CA VAL A 136 7.09 -3.86 -12.77
C VAL A 136 6.02 -2.92 -13.33
N PRO A 137 4.75 -3.08 -12.92
CA PRO A 137 3.68 -2.18 -13.36
C PRO A 137 3.82 -0.80 -12.70
N VAL A 138 3.51 0.23 -13.48
CA VAL A 138 3.36 1.62 -13.06
C VAL A 138 1.89 2.00 -13.19
N PHE A 139 1.27 2.36 -12.08
CA PHE A 139 -0.14 2.68 -12.02
C PHE A 139 -0.37 4.16 -12.26
N HIS A 140 -1.44 4.47 -12.99
CA HIS A 140 -2.02 5.80 -13.14
C HIS A 140 -3.54 5.64 -13.09
N ILE A 141 -4.14 5.82 -11.91
CA ILE A 141 -5.55 5.50 -11.69
C ILE A 141 -6.25 6.68 -11.00
N GLN A 142 -7.29 7.18 -11.64
CA GLN A 142 -8.22 8.17 -11.14
C GLN A 142 -9.63 7.60 -11.14
N ALA A 143 -10.28 7.66 -9.98
CA ALA A 143 -11.65 7.20 -9.82
C ALA A 143 -12.38 8.09 -8.81
N GLU A 144 -13.70 8.15 -8.88
CA GLU A 144 -14.49 8.92 -7.92
C GLU A 144 -15.70 8.16 -7.40
N THR A 145 -16.17 8.55 -6.23
CA THR A 145 -17.41 8.06 -5.65
C THR A 145 -18.19 9.21 -5.07
N PHE A 146 -19.51 9.12 -5.10
CA PHE A 146 -20.38 10.09 -4.44
C PHE A 146 -21.08 9.40 -3.28
N THR A 147 -20.74 9.82 -2.05
CA THR A 147 -21.28 9.22 -0.85
C THR A 147 -21.61 10.28 0.18
N ARG A 148 -22.84 10.24 0.69
CA ARG A 148 -23.34 11.12 1.77
C ARG A 148 -23.13 12.61 1.52
N GLY A 149 -23.27 13.04 0.27
CA GLY A 149 -23.12 14.45 -0.10
C GLY A 149 -21.69 14.89 -0.37
N TYR A 150 -20.71 13.99 -0.31
CA TYR A 150 -19.31 14.26 -0.65
C TYR A 150 -18.94 13.53 -1.94
N ARG A 151 -18.32 14.25 -2.87
CA ARG A 151 -17.60 13.63 -3.99
C ARG A 151 -16.19 13.32 -3.50
N VAL A 152 -15.82 12.04 -3.46
CA VAL A 152 -14.47 11.60 -3.07
C VAL A 152 -13.73 11.10 -4.30
N ARG A 153 -12.58 11.71 -4.61
CA ARG A 153 -11.66 11.29 -5.68
C ARG A 153 -10.53 10.47 -5.09
N LEU A 154 -10.22 9.35 -5.72
CA LEU A 154 -9.08 8.50 -5.49
C LEU A 154 -8.07 8.71 -6.60
N ASN A 155 -6.81 8.92 -6.22
CA ASN A 155 -5.69 9.01 -7.15
C ASN A 155 -4.58 8.04 -6.72
N LEU A 156 -4.18 7.13 -7.60
CA LEU A 156 -3.11 6.17 -7.37
C LEU A 156 -2.09 6.28 -8.50
N ASP A 157 -0.87 6.67 -8.15
CA ASP A 157 0.21 6.89 -9.10
C ASP A 157 1.53 6.23 -8.66
N GLY A 158 2.26 5.68 -9.62
CA GLY A 158 3.63 5.21 -9.44
C GLY A 158 3.81 3.69 -9.53
N PRO A 159 5.06 3.22 -9.40
CA PRO A 159 5.39 1.82 -9.58
C PRO A 159 4.84 0.97 -8.44
N SER A 160 4.56 -0.31 -8.70
CA SER A 160 3.95 -1.22 -7.72
C SER A 160 4.71 -1.38 -6.39
N ASP A 161 6.01 -1.07 -6.34
CA ASP A 161 6.82 -1.09 -5.13
C ASP A 161 6.82 0.24 -4.36
N LYS A 162 6.45 1.36 -4.99
CA LYS A 162 6.51 2.73 -4.44
C LYS A 162 5.40 3.65 -4.97
N PHE A 163 4.16 3.16 -5.02
CA PHE A 163 3.03 3.97 -5.45
C PHE A 163 2.60 4.95 -4.33
N THR A 164 1.98 6.06 -4.75
CA THR A 164 1.31 7.01 -3.87
C THR A 164 -0.20 6.88 -4.05
N LEU A 165 -0.93 6.83 -2.93
CA LEU A 165 -2.39 6.84 -2.92
C LEU A 165 -2.87 8.10 -2.20
N SER A 166 -3.65 8.92 -2.90
CA SER A 166 -4.23 10.16 -2.37
C SER A 166 -5.75 10.13 -2.49
N LEU A 167 -6.43 10.68 -1.48
CA LEU A 167 -7.87 10.82 -1.45
C LEU A 167 -8.22 12.30 -1.28
N PHE A 168 -9.17 12.79 -2.06
CA PHE A 168 -9.65 14.17 -1.99
C PHE A 168 -11.16 14.17 -1.89
N SER A 169 -11.75 15.08 -1.13
CA SER A 169 -13.20 15.25 -1.10
C SER A 169 -13.62 16.66 -1.49
N ASP A 170 -14.83 16.75 -2.02
CA ASP A 170 -15.56 18.00 -2.23
C ASP A 170 -16.95 17.87 -1.59
N PRO A 171 -17.29 18.67 -0.56
CA PRO A 171 -16.44 19.67 0.13
C PRO A 171 -15.16 19.09 0.77
N PRO A 172 -14.11 19.92 1.02
CA PRO A 172 -12.82 19.44 1.52
C PRO A 172 -12.91 18.89 2.95
N LEU A 173 -12.40 17.69 3.14
CA LEU A 173 -12.26 16.99 4.43
C LEU A 173 -10.78 16.67 4.68
N SER A 174 -10.42 16.42 5.94
CA SER A 174 -9.12 15.84 6.27
C SER A 174 -9.04 14.37 5.83
N ASP A 175 -7.83 13.86 5.57
CA ASP A 175 -7.61 12.47 5.15
C ASP A 175 -8.29 11.45 6.08
N ILE A 176 -8.24 11.69 7.39
CA ILE A 176 -8.86 10.85 8.42
C ILE A 176 -10.39 10.88 8.29
N ALA A 177 -10.98 12.05 8.05
CA ALA A 177 -12.42 12.17 7.85
C ALA A 177 -12.88 11.49 6.56
N ILE A 178 -12.10 11.58 5.46
CA ILE A 178 -12.38 10.84 4.22
C ILE A 178 -12.34 9.33 4.48
N LEU A 179 -11.32 8.83 5.19
CA LEU A 179 -11.23 7.41 5.53
C LEU A 179 -12.37 6.95 6.44
N THR A 180 -12.81 7.78 7.38
CA THR A 180 -13.96 7.50 8.26
C THR A 180 -15.26 7.42 7.45
N LEU A 181 -15.47 8.38 6.54
CA LEU A 181 -16.59 8.41 5.61
C LEU A 181 -16.66 7.14 4.75
N LEU A 182 -15.51 6.64 4.28
CA LEU A 182 -15.42 5.43 3.46
C LEU A 182 -15.53 4.13 4.27
N THR A 183 -15.37 4.13 5.60
CA THR A 183 -15.31 2.88 6.40
C THR A 183 -16.52 2.70 7.30
N SER A 184 -16.80 3.69 8.16
CA SER A 184 -17.95 3.69 9.07
C SER A 184 -19.17 4.32 8.41
N GLY A 185 -18.89 5.32 7.57
CA GLY A 185 -19.94 6.00 6.88
C GLY A 185 -20.80 6.90 7.76
N GLN A 186 -20.19 7.46 8.79
CA GLN A 186 -20.72 8.61 9.48
C GLN A 186 -19.62 9.65 9.46
N ILE A 187 -19.95 10.83 8.97
CA ILE A 187 -19.24 12.04 9.35
C ILE A 187 -20.11 12.57 10.47
N ASP A 188 -19.63 12.48 11.71
CA ASP A 188 -20.27 13.26 12.75
C ASP A 188 -20.15 14.72 12.34
N LYS A 189 -21.31 15.38 12.18
CA LYS A 189 -21.40 16.84 11.98
C LYS A 189 -20.86 17.66 13.18
N GLY A 190 -20.04 17.04 14.03
CA GLY A 190 -19.27 17.67 15.10
C GLY A 190 -17.82 17.95 14.73
N SER A 191 -17.30 17.47 13.59
CA SER A 191 -15.91 17.78 13.18
C SER A 191 -15.72 19.19 12.64
N GLU A 192 -16.81 19.93 12.35
CA GLU A 192 -16.78 21.36 12.04
C GLU A 192 -16.72 22.25 13.29
N GLY A 193 -16.71 21.65 14.49
CA GLY A 193 -16.86 22.35 15.77
C GLY A 193 -15.73 22.13 16.78
N LEU A 194 -14.48 21.89 16.35
CA LEU A 194 -13.33 21.82 17.28
C LEU A 194 -13.05 23.15 18.04
N GLU A 195 -13.82 24.21 17.78
CA GLU A 195 -13.82 25.45 18.58
C GLU A 195 -14.98 25.57 19.58
N SER A 196 -15.96 24.66 19.61
CA SER A 196 -17.08 24.75 20.56
C SER A 196 -17.16 23.49 21.41
N GLY A 197 -16.67 23.60 22.64
CA GLY A 197 -16.64 22.52 23.61
C GLY A 197 -18.03 21.93 23.86
N ILE A 198 -18.17 20.63 23.58
CA ILE A 198 -18.92 19.61 24.30
C ILE A 198 -18.67 18.30 23.52
N GLY A 199 -18.13 17.26 24.18
CA GLY A 199 -17.96 15.92 23.60
C GLY A 199 -16.58 15.26 23.73
N ALA A 200 -15.71 15.69 24.65
CA ALA A 200 -14.39 15.07 24.83
C ALA A 200 -14.44 13.61 25.37
N GLY A 201 -15.57 13.17 25.96
CA GLY A 201 -15.67 11.86 26.60
C GLY A 201 -15.76 10.67 25.63
N GLU A 202 -16.41 10.84 24.48
CA GLU A 202 -16.74 9.73 23.57
C GLU A 202 -15.68 9.53 22.48
N ALA A 203 -15.05 10.61 22.02
CA ALA A 203 -13.88 10.55 21.13
C ALA A 203 -12.64 9.94 21.82
N THR A 204 -12.47 10.17 23.14
CA THR A 204 -11.34 9.61 23.92
C THR A 204 -11.45 8.10 24.10
N ALA A 205 -12.66 7.55 24.21
CA ALA A 205 -12.88 6.11 24.35
C ALA A 205 -12.62 5.33 23.04
N PHE A 206 -12.78 5.97 21.88
CA PHE A 206 -12.55 5.33 20.58
C PHE A 206 -11.07 5.33 20.15
N LEU A 207 -10.31 6.34 20.57
CA LEU A 207 -8.87 6.50 20.27
C LEU A 207 -7.95 5.58 21.09
N THR A 208 -8.39 5.14 22.28
CA THR A 208 -7.49 4.58 23.30
C THR A 208 -7.37 3.05 23.32
N GLY A 209 -8.12 2.30 22.50
CA GLY A 209 -8.14 0.83 22.67
C GLY A 209 -8.18 -0.07 21.43
N ARG A 210 -8.61 0.41 20.25
CA ARG A 210 -8.81 -0.49 19.08
C ARG A 210 -8.25 0.02 17.75
N LEU A 211 -7.85 1.29 17.67
CA LEU A 211 -7.29 1.90 16.46
C LEU A 211 -5.75 1.92 16.46
N GLN A 212 -5.11 2.01 17.64
CA GLN A 212 -3.65 2.08 17.78
C GLN A 212 -2.96 0.86 17.15
N ASP A 213 -3.38 -0.37 17.46
CA ASP A 213 -2.73 -1.58 16.93
C ASP A 213 -2.76 -1.66 15.39
N VAL A 214 -3.88 -1.22 14.77
CA VAL A 214 -4.06 -1.25 13.31
C VAL A 214 -3.30 -0.11 12.61
N ILE A 215 -3.16 1.03 13.29
CA ILE A 215 -2.41 2.20 12.80
C ILE A 215 -0.91 1.95 12.95
N GLU A 216 -0.44 1.41 14.08
CA GLU A 216 0.96 1.10 14.33
C GLU A 216 1.49 0.01 13.38
N GLU A 217 0.74 -1.07 13.17
CA GLU A 217 1.13 -2.10 12.20
C GLU A 217 1.30 -1.47 10.80
N ARG A 218 0.33 -0.66 10.36
CA ARG A 218 0.36 -0.06 9.01
C ARG A 218 1.40 1.04 8.84
N PHE A 219 1.62 1.87 9.86
CA PHE A 219 2.65 2.90 9.86
C PHE A 219 4.05 2.25 9.81
N LYS A 220 4.26 1.16 10.57
CA LYS A 220 5.48 0.35 10.52
C LYS A 220 5.76 -0.21 9.13
N TYR A 221 4.74 -0.69 8.42
CA TYR A 221 4.92 -1.26 7.08
C TYR A 221 5.23 -0.22 5.99
N ILE A 222 4.77 1.03 6.14
CA ILE A 222 4.92 2.07 5.11
C ILE A 222 6.17 2.93 5.33
N THR A 223 6.47 3.29 6.58
CA THR A 223 7.50 4.29 6.91
C THR A 223 8.72 3.69 7.60
N GLY A 224 8.63 2.45 8.09
CA GLY A 224 9.67 1.78 8.89
C GLY A 224 9.75 2.25 10.34
N PHE A 225 8.84 3.11 10.78
CA PHE A 225 8.69 3.54 12.18
C PHE A 225 7.74 2.60 12.92
N GLU A 226 8.20 1.98 14.01
CA GLU A 226 7.48 0.90 14.69
C GLU A 226 6.39 1.37 15.65
N ARG A 227 6.39 2.65 16.03
CA ARG A 227 5.43 3.22 16.97
C ARG A 227 4.94 4.56 16.44
N PHE A 228 3.63 4.75 16.40
CA PHE A 228 3.00 6.03 16.11
C PHE A 228 1.74 6.14 16.95
N GLU A 229 1.81 7.00 17.95
CA GLU A 229 0.79 7.13 18.97
C GLU A 229 0.46 8.61 19.18
N ILE A 230 -0.84 8.89 19.30
CA ILE A 230 -1.36 10.22 19.60
C ILE A 230 -2.16 10.10 20.89
N ASP A 231 -1.66 10.73 21.95
CA ASP A 231 -2.31 10.82 23.26
C ASP A 231 -2.97 12.20 23.39
N PRO A 232 -4.29 12.33 23.17
CA PRO A 232 -4.99 13.58 23.45
C PRO A 232 -5.06 13.80 24.96
N ARG A 233 -4.69 14.99 25.42
CA ARG A 233 -4.77 15.41 26.82
C ARG A 233 -5.55 16.71 26.91
N THR A 234 -6.32 16.87 27.99
CA THR A 234 -6.97 18.16 28.29
C THR A 234 -6.12 18.87 29.32
N THR A 235 -5.71 20.09 29.04
CA THR A 235 -4.98 20.92 30.00
C THR A 235 -5.93 21.40 31.11
N SER A 236 -5.38 21.84 32.24
CA SER A 236 -6.15 22.40 33.35
C SER A 236 -6.95 23.66 32.98
N THR A 237 -6.66 24.28 31.84
CA THR A 237 -7.38 25.44 31.28
C THR A 237 -8.51 25.05 30.31
N GLY A 238 -8.75 23.75 30.09
CA GLY A 238 -9.78 23.26 29.16
C GLY A 238 -9.34 23.26 27.69
N ALA A 239 -8.09 23.60 27.39
CA ALA A 239 -7.54 23.48 26.04
C ALA A 239 -7.16 22.02 25.74
N VAL A 240 -7.36 21.59 24.51
CA VAL A 240 -6.93 20.26 24.04
C VAL A 240 -5.46 20.34 23.62
N SER A 241 -4.57 19.65 24.34
CA SER A 241 -3.20 19.40 23.90
C SER A 241 -3.08 17.96 23.40
N SER A 242 -2.12 17.67 22.54
CA SER A 242 -1.92 16.31 22.01
C SER A 242 -0.45 15.95 22.06
N LYS A 243 -0.11 14.83 22.70
CA LYS A 243 1.25 14.32 22.71
C LYS A 243 1.40 13.30 21.60
N VAL A 244 2.32 13.57 20.67
CA VAL A 244 2.63 12.71 19.54
C VAL A 244 3.90 11.94 19.86
N THR A 245 3.85 10.62 19.74
CA THR A 245 4.98 9.72 20.01
C THR A 245 5.35 8.95 18.74
N VAL A 246 6.62 9.00 18.36
CA VAL A 246 7.18 8.29 17.21
C VAL A 246 8.33 7.40 17.65
N GLY A 247 8.31 6.13 17.25
CA GLY A 247 9.34 5.14 17.59
C GLY A 247 10.01 4.55 16.36
N LYS A 248 11.35 4.44 16.39
CA LYS A 248 12.14 3.78 15.36
C LYS A 248 13.17 2.84 15.94
N ARG A 249 13.26 1.66 15.35
CA ARG A 249 14.33 0.70 15.64
C ARG A 249 15.54 0.98 14.78
N LEU A 250 16.69 1.02 15.43
CA LEU A 250 18.00 1.19 14.81
C LEU A 250 18.85 -0.01 15.22
N LEU A 251 19.87 -0.34 14.42
CA LEU A 251 20.79 -1.47 14.70
C LEU A 251 20.05 -2.81 14.87
N GLY A 252 19.15 -3.14 13.94
CA GLY A 252 18.29 -4.33 14.02
C GLY A 252 17.26 -4.19 15.14
N GLU A 253 17.11 -5.23 15.97
CA GLU A 253 16.18 -5.21 17.13
C GLU A 253 16.77 -4.69 18.43
N ARG A 254 18.02 -4.23 18.39
CA ARG A 254 18.78 -3.92 19.60
C ARG A 254 18.56 -2.52 20.13
N LEU A 255 18.28 -1.52 19.30
CA LEU A 255 18.07 -0.15 19.75
C LEU A 255 16.70 0.36 19.31
N LEU A 256 15.85 0.74 20.27
CA LEU A 256 14.60 1.45 20.02
C LEU A 256 14.75 2.90 20.46
N VAL A 257 14.57 3.83 19.53
CA VAL A 257 14.54 5.26 19.78
C VAL A 257 13.09 5.71 19.75
N THR A 258 12.63 6.37 20.81
CA THR A 258 11.29 6.93 20.91
C THR A 258 11.41 8.44 21.14
N TYR A 259 10.70 9.22 20.34
CA TYR A 259 10.62 10.67 20.45
C TYR A 259 9.16 11.04 20.70
N SER A 260 8.90 11.86 21.71
CA SER A 260 7.56 12.34 22.03
C SER A 260 7.56 13.86 22.12
N SER A 261 6.57 14.51 21.50
CA SER A 261 6.44 15.96 21.51
C SER A 261 4.99 16.37 21.76
N SER A 262 4.79 17.37 22.61
CA SER A 262 3.47 17.90 22.93
C SER A 262 3.12 19.06 22.01
N ILE A 263 2.04 18.91 21.23
CA ILE A 263 1.53 19.95 20.34
C ILE A 263 0.55 20.82 21.14
N GLY A 264 0.79 22.13 21.12
CA GLY A 264 -0.04 23.11 21.84
C GLY A 264 0.35 23.31 23.32
N SER A 265 1.49 22.78 23.77
CA SER A 265 2.11 23.11 25.06
C SER A 265 3.56 23.58 24.86
N THR A 266 4.14 24.19 25.89
CA THR A 266 5.56 24.62 25.94
C THR A 266 6.46 23.57 26.61
N GLU A 267 5.98 22.34 26.80
CA GLU A 267 6.75 21.23 27.37
C GLU A 267 7.89 20.83 26.42
N LEU A 268 9.02 20.42 26.99
CA LEU A 268 10.15 19.97 26.18
C LEU A 268 9.91 18.54 25.66
N ASP A 269 10.56 18.24 24.55
CA ASP A 269 10.45 16.92 23.93
C ASP A 269 11.09 15.81 24.79
N VAL A 270 10.41 14.66 24.83
CA VAL A 270 10.89 13.46 25.51
C VAL A 270 11.64 12.58 24.52
N ILE A 271 12.88 12.24 24.84
CA ILE A 271 13.68 11.28 24.07
C ILE A 271 13.93 10.07 24.94
N LYS A 272 13.56 8.88 24.46
CA LYS A 272 13.83 7.61 25.14
C LYS A 272 14.60 6.66 24.23
N LEU A 273 15.69 6.15 24.74
CA LEU A 273 16.56 5.17 24.11
C LEU A 273 16.45 3.86 24.89
N GLN A 274 16.04 2.78 24.24
CA GLN A 274 16.04 1.45 24.84
C GLN A 274 16.99 0.55 24.06
N TYR A 275 18.03 0.06 24.73
CA TYR A 275 19.01 -0.84 24.17
C TYR A 275 18.87 -2.26 24.77
N LYS A 276 18.54 -3.25 23.95
CA LYS A 276 18.50 -4.66 24.36
C LYS A 276 19.93 -5.21 24.42
N LEU A 277 20.37 -5.57 25.63
CA LEU A 277 21.63 -6.26 25.86
C LEU A 277 21.47 -7.77 25.58
N THR A 278 20.36 -8.34 26.06
CA THR A 278 19.94 -9.73 25.82
C THR A 278 18.41 -9.76 25.68
N ASP A 279 17.83 -10.93 25.36
CA ASP A 279 16.37 -11.06 25.21
C ASP A 279 15.60 -10.74 26.51
N ASN A 280 16.26 -10.83 27.66
CA ASN A 280 15.68 -10.62 28.99
C ASN A 280 16.18 -9.34 29.69
N LEU A 281 17.16 -8.62 29.11
CA LEU A 281 17.78 -7.45 29.73
C LEU A 281 17.87 -6.28 28.75
N SER A 282 17.33 -5.13 29.16
CA SER A 282 17.40 -3.87 28.41
C SER A 282 17.91 -2.73 29.28
N LEU A 283 18.80 -1.92 28.72
CA LEU A 283 19.16 -0.60 29.24
C LEU A 283 18.21 0.44 28.66
N ILE A 284 17.82 1.41 29.48
CA ILE A 284 16.94 2.50 29.09
C ILE A 284 17.63 3.80 29.49
N GLY A 285 17.76 4.72 28.55
CA GLY A 285 18.07 6.11 28.82
C GLY A 285 16.89 6.97 28.43
N SER A 286 16.56 7.98 29.22
CA SER A 286 15.53 8.95 28.86
C SER A 286 15.93 10.36 29.22
N ARG A 287 15.46 11.29 28.41
CA ARG A 287 15.41 12.71 28.71
C ARG A 287 13.96 13.11 28.81
N ASP A 288 13.56 13.67 29.94
CA ASP A 288 12.17 14.02 30.20
C ASP A 288 11.81 15.45 29.77
N GLU A 289 10.55 15.83 30.02
CA GLU A 289 9.90 17.08 29.61
C GLU A 289 10.47 18.34 30.31
N ILE A 290 11.33 18.13 31.32
CA ILE A 290 12.00 19.19 32.10
C ILE A 290 13.50 19.22 31.78
N GLY A 291 13.98 18.25 30.98
CA GLY A 291 15.35 18.15 30.51
C GLY A 291 16.24 17.27 31.38
N ASP A 292 15.70 16.64 32.42
CA ASP A 292 16.42 15.71 33.29
C ASP A 292 16.75 14.43 32.53
N VAL A 293 17.93 13.91 32.80
CA VAL A 293 18.45 12.70 32.16
C VAL A 293 18.44 11.56 33.17
N GLY A 294 17.69 10.51 32.85
CA GLY A 294 17.55 9.30 33.66
C GLY A 294 18.07 8.06 32.94
N GLY A 295 18.47 7.07 33.71
CA GLY A 295 18.88 5.76 33.21
C GLY A 295 18.29 4.64 34.06
N ASP A 296 17.65 3.68 33.41
CA ASP A 296 17.01 2.53 34.05
C ASP A 296 17.50 1.21 33.43
N ILE A 297 17.39 0.14 34.20
CA ILE A 297 17.64 -1.22 33.73
C ILE A 297 16.35 -2.03 33.86
N LYS A 298 15.91 -2.62 32.76
CA LYS A 298 14.68 -3.43 32.69
C LYS A 298 15.01 -4.90 32.48
N PHE A 299 14.55 -5.73 33.42
CA PHE A 299 14.62 -7.19 33.33
C PHE A 299 13.24 -7.79 33.03
N ARG A 300 13.18 -8.82 32.19
CA ARG A 300 11.95 -9.57 31.89
C ARG A 300 12.12 -11.05 32.24
N PHE A 301 11.23 -11.57 33.07
CA PHE A 301 11.12 -12.99 33.39
C PHE A 301 9.87 -13.57 32.75
N GLU A 302 10.01 -14.67 32.00
CA GLU A 302 8.87 -15.47 31.53
C GLU A 302 8.81 -16.75 32.36
N PHE A 303 7.65 -17.00 32.97
CA PHE A 303 7.37 -18.24 33.67
C PHE A 303 6.59 -19.16 32.73
N LYS A 304 7.01 -20.42 32.66
CA LYS A 304 6.34 -21.48 31.90
C LYS A 304 5.26 -22.15 32.73
#